data_AF-A0A7X1XUE6-F1
#
_entry.id   AF-A0A7X1XUE6-F1
#
_cell.length_a   1.000
_cell.length_b   1.000
_cell.length_c   1.000
_cell.angle_alpha   90.00
_cell.angle_beta   90.00
_cell.angle_gamma   90.00
#
_symmetry.space_group_name_H-M   'P 1'
#
loop_
_entity.id
_entity.type
_entity.pdbx_description
1 polymer ?
#
loop_
_entity_poly.entity_id
_entity_poly.type
_entity_poly.pdbx_seq_one_letter_code
_entity_poly.pdbx_strand_id
1 'polypeptide(L)' 'TAVAQINEYSDIRVSYTQRKTGRTVTHLIFAIKPEPTSVPVKQKLGKLTDAEVAKRARPGESWEAAHARLNQITLALAE' A
#
# COMPACT_ATOMS: atom_id res chain seq x y z
N THR A 1 7.94 -17.52 -6.50
CA THR A 1 7.80 -18.60 -5.49
C THR A 1 6.93 -18.08 -4.36
N ALA A 2 6.25 -18.95 -3.60
CA ALA A 2 5.35 -18.51 -2.54
C ALA A 2 6.04 -17.59 -1.50
N VAL A 3 7.29 -17.89 -1.14
CA VAL A 3 8.09 -17.07 -0.21
C VAL A 3 8.34 -15.66 -0.75
N ALA A 4 8.58 -15.51 -2.06
CA ALA A 4 8.76 -14.20 -2.67
C ALA A 4 7.46 -13.37 -2.61
N GLN A 5 6.32 -14.01 -2.89
CA GLN A 5 5.01 -13.34 -2.84
C GLN A 5 4.66 -12.91 -1.41
N ILE A 6 4.90 -13.76 -0.41
CA ILE A 6 4.66 -13.39 1.00
C ILE A 6 5.52 -12.19 1.39
N ASN A 7 6.81 -12.18 1.02
CA ASN A 7 7.71 -11.08 1.35
C ASN A 7 7.39 -9.78 0.59
N GLU A 8 6.70 -9.85 -0.55
CA GLU A 8 6.35 -8.68 -1.37
C GLU A 8 4.99 -8.08 -0.98
N TYR A 9 4.01 -8.93 -0.64
CA TYR A 9 2.60 -8.53 -0.48
C TYR A 9 2.05 -8.67 0.94
N SER A 10 2.88 -9.03 1.92
CA SER A 10 2.46 -9.19 3.32
C SER A 10 3.40 -8.46 4.27
N ASP A 11 2.88 -8.14 5.45
CA ASP A 11 3.59 -7.43 6.54
C ASP A 11 4.57 -8.31 7.31
N ILE A 12 4.93 -9.45 6.74
CA ILE A 12 5.80 -10.44 7.35
C ILE A 12 6.94 -10.76 6.40
N ARG A 13 8.15 -10.87 6.95
CA ARG A 13 9.26 -11.49 6.23
C ARG A 13 9.41 -12.93 6.64
N VAL A 14 9.47 -13.78 5.63
CA VAL A 14 9.63 -15.22 5.74
C VAL A 14 10.93 -15.63 5.06
N SER A 15 11.72 -16.41 5.79
CA SER A 15 12.80 -17.22 5.23
C SER A 15 12.64 -18.65 5.71
N TYR A 16 13.23 -19.61 4.97
CA TYR A 16 13.21 -21.00 5.39
C TYR A 16 14.56 -21.67 5.19
N THR A 17 14.84 -22.63 6.05
CA THR A 17 15.98 -23.55 5.93
C THR A 17 15.47 -24.98 5.88
N GLN A 18 16.30 -25.87 5.33
CA GLN A 18 15.96 -27.28 5.21
C GLN A 18 16.67 -28.07 6.31
N ARG A 19 15.91 -28.85 7.07
CA ARG A 19 16.48 -29.87 7.96
C ARG A 19 16.58 -31.18 7.21
N LYS A 20 17.79 -31.75 7.19
CA LYS A 20 18.08 -33.02 6.54
C LYS A 20 18.40 -34.09 7.57
N THR A 21 18.05 -35.32 7.24
CA THR A 21 18.48 -36.52 7.97
C THR A 21 19.08 -37.47 6.94
N GLY A 22 20.40 -37.56 6.89
CA GLY A 22 21.09 -38.24 5.79
C GLY A 22 20.86 -37.56 4.44
N ARG A 23 20.40 -38.32 3.44
CA ARG A 23 20.20 -37.83 2.05
C ARG A 23 18.82 -37.22 1.80
N THR A 24 17.91 -37.26 2.77
CA THR A 24 16.54 -36.77 2.62
C THR A 24 16.32 -35.48 3.41
N VAL A 25 15.54 -34.56 2.83
CA VAL A 25 15.00 -33.39 3.54
C VAL A 25 13.77 -33.86 4.28
N THR A 26 13.74 -33.67 5.59
CA THR A 26 12.64 -34.13 6.44
C THR A 26 11.72 -32.99 6.83
N HIS A 27 12.28 -31.80 7.06
CA HIS A 27 11.51 -30.64 7.51
C HIS A 27 12.00 -29.35 6.87
N LEU A 28 11.10 -28.38 6.78
CA LEU A 28 11.43 -26.99 6.50
C LEU A 28 11.23 -26.20 7.79
N ILE A 29 12.24 -25.42 8.16
CA ILE A 29 12.19 -24.55 9.33
C ILE A 29 11.97 -23.14 8.81
N PHE A 30 10.81 -22.57 9.12
CA PHE A 30 10.47 -21.20 8.76
C PHE A 30 10.88 -20.24 9.88
N ALA A 31 11.56 -19.16 9.49
CA ALA A 31 11.77 -18.01 10.35
C ALA A 31 10.87 -16.88 9.84
N ILE A 32 9.88 -16.51 10.65
CA ILE A 32 8.91 -15.46 10.35
C ILE A 32 9.19 -14.29 11.27
N LYS A 33 9.35 -13.10 10.70
CA LYS A 33 9.51 -11.86 11.47
C LYS A 33 8.40 -10.89 11.05
N PRO A 34 7.66 -10.31 12.01
CA PRO A 34 6.80 -9.18 11.69
C PRO A 34 7.70 -8.01 11.29
N GLU A 35 7.52 -7.48 10.10
CA GLU A 35 8.15 -6.23 9.71
C GLU A 35 7.13 -5.13 10.00
N PRO A 36 7.45 -4.14 10.87
CA PRO A 36 6.56 -3.01 11.01
C PRO A 36 6.47 -2.36 9.64
N THR A 37 5.27 -2.34 9.08
CA THR A 37 5.02 -1.76 7.78
C THR A 37 5.36 -0.28 7.80
N SER A 38 6.62 0.07 7.52
CA SER A 38 6.92 1.29 6.79
C SER A 38 6.66 1.03 5.32
N VAL A 39 5.49 0.47 4.97
CA VAL A 39 4.96 0.78 3.65
C VAL A 39 4.88 2.30 3.65
N PRO A 40 5.52 3.02 2.71
CA PRO A 40 5.01 4.34 2.42
C PRO A 40 3.57 4.05 2.02
N VAL A 41 2.64 4.41 2.88
CA VAL A 41 1.26 4.60 2.52
C VAL A 41 1.33 5.65 1.40
N LYS A 42 1.56 5.19 0.17
CA LYS A 42 1.18 5.90 -1.05
C LYS A 42 -0.32 5.71 -1.24
N GLN A 43 -1.11 5.69 -0.16
CA GLN A 43 -2.34 6.43 -0.23
C GLN A 43 -1.88 7.88 -0.25
N LYS A 44 -1.94 8.50 -1.42
CA LYS A 44 -2.15 9.95 -1.50
C LYS A 44 -3.51 10.24 -0.85
N LEU A 45 -3.59 10.05 0.46
CA LEU A 45 -4.56 10.67 1.35
C LEU A 45 -4.07 12.06 1.78
N GLY A 46 -3.01 12.55 1.13
CA GLY A 46 -2.52 13.91 1.23
C GLY A 46 -2.58 14.54 -0.14
N LYS A 47 -3.59 15.40 -0.33
CA LYS A 47 -3.75 16.34 -1.46
C LYS A 47 -4.28 15.71 -2.74
N LEU A 48 -5.44 16.20 -3.15
CA LEU A 48 -6.02 15.99 -4.47
C LEU A 48 -5.00 16.41 -5.52
N THR A 49 -4.58 15.47 -6.38
CA THR A 49 -3.61 15.80 -7.44
C THR A 49 -4.25 16.69 -8.49
N ASP A 50 -3.49 17.61 -9.09
CA ASP A 50 -3.99 18.56 -10.10
C ASP A 50 -4.73 17.88 -11.27
N ALA A 51 -4.26 16.70 -11.69
CA ALA A 51 -4.91 15.89 -12.71
C ALA A 51 -6.31 15.40 -12.29
N GLU A 52 -6.49 15.13 -11.00
CA GLU A 52 -7.76 14.68 -10.42
C GLU A 52 -8.71 15.87 -10.20
N VAL A 53 -8.18 17.05 -9.85
CA VAL A 53 -8.95 18.32 -9.86
C VAL A 53 -9.50 18.58 -11.26
N ALA A 54 -8.64 18.48 -12.29
CA ALA A 54 -9.01 18.78 -13.67
C ALA A 54 -10.09 17.82 -14.20
N LYS A 55 -10.02 16.54 -13.85
CA LYS A 55 -11.04 15.54 -14.23
C LYS A 55 -12.42 15.82 -13.60
N ARG A 56 -12.44 16.45 -12.43
CA ARG A 56 -13.65 16.78 -11.65
C ARG A 56 -14.10 18.24 -11.81
N ALA A 57 -13.36 19.04 -12.57
CA ALA A 57 -13.69 20.42 -12.86
C ALA A 57 -14.90 20.48 -13.79
N ARG A 58 -15.82 21.40 -13.53
CA ARG A 58 -16.95 21.65 -14.44
C ARG A 58 -16.47 22.50 -15.63
N PRO A 59 -17.10 22.40 -16.81
CA PRO A 59 -16.76 23.26 -17.95
C PRO A 59 -16.86 24.75 -17.57
N GLY A 60 -15.77 25.50 -17.72
CA GLY A 60 -15.69 26.93 -17.39
C GLY A 60 -15.46 27.26 -15.90
N GLU A 61 -15.31 26.27 -15.02
CA GLU A 61 -14.89 26.48 -13.63
C GLU A 61 -13.38 26.77 -13.59
N SER A 62 -12.96 27.78 -12.83
CA SER A 62 -11.53 28.02 -12.61
C SER A 62 -10.95 26.89 -11.76
N TRP A 63 -9.67 26.57 -11.98
CA TRP A 63 -8.98 25.50 -11.27
C TRP A 63 -9.08 25.66 -9.74
N GLU A 64 -8.97 26.90 -9.26
CA GLU A 64 -9.05 27.25 -7.85
C GLU A 64 -10.43 26.95 -7.24
N ALA A 65 -11.50 27.26 -7.98
CA ALA A 65 -12.87 26.97 -7.55
C ALA A 65 -13.13 25.45 -7.44
N ALA A 66 -12.64 24.67 -8.42
CA ALA A 66 -12.75 23.21 -8.39
C ALA A 66 -11.98 22.60 -7.21
N HIS A 67 -10.77 23.09 -6.93
CA HIS A 67 -9.96 22.60 -5.81
C HIS A 67 -10.61 22.92 -4.45
N ALA A 68 -11.10 24.16 -4.26
CA ALA A 68 -11.76 24.57 -3.02
C ALA A 68 -13.00 23.71 -2.71
N ARG A 69 -13.85 23.49 -3.72
CA ARG A 69 -15.06 22.65 -3.59
C ARG A 69 -14.73 21.21 -3.21
N LEU A 70 -13.76 20.61 -3.88
CA LEU A 70 -13.39 19.21 -3.61
C LEU A 70 -12.76 19.03 -2.22
N ASN A 71 -12.03 20.05 -1.75
CA ASN A 71 -11.51 20.06 -0.38
C ASN A 71 -12.63 20.17 0.67
N GLN A 72 -13.62 21.04 0.44
CA GLN A 72 -14.80 21.15 1.32
C GLN A 72 -15.64 19.87 1.37
N ILE A 73 -15.82 19.20 0.23
CA ILE A 73 -16.51 17.89 0.18
C ILE A 73 -15.76 16.83 0.99
N THR A 74 -14.43 16.83 0.92
CA THR A 74 -13.60 15.89 1.69
C THR A 74 -13.71 16.15 3.19
N LEU A 75 -13.72 17.42 3.59
CA LEU A 75 -13.85 17.83 4.99
C LEU A 75 -15.22 17.43 5.58
N ALA A 76 -16.30 17.68 4.86
CA ALA A 76 -17.66 17.36 5.31
C ALA A 76 -17.96 15.84 5.40
N LEU A 77 -17.19 15.00 4.69
CA LEU A 77 -17.34 13.54 4.73
C LEU A 77 -16.52 12.91 5.87
N ALA A 78 -15.67 13.71 6.52
CA ALA A 78 -14.84 13.29 7.65
C ALA A 78 -15.47 13.62 9.02
N GLU A 79 -16.61 14.31 9.04
CA GLU A 79 -17.47 14.58 10.22
C GLU A 79 -18.58 13.53 10.33
#